data_AF-A0A8T4NZ06-F1
#
_entry.id   AF-A0A8T4NZ06-F1
#
_cell.length_a   1.000
_cell.length_b   1.000
_cell.length_c   1.000
_cell.angle_alpha   90.00
_cell.angle_beta   90.00
_cell.angle_gamma   90.00
#
_symmetry.space_group_name_H-M   'P 1'
#
loop_
_entity.id
_entity.type
_entity.pdbx_description
1 polymer ?
#
loop_
_entity_poly.entity_id
_entity_poly.type
_entity_poly.pdbx_seq_one_letter_code
_entity_poly.pdbx_strand_id
1 'polypeptide(L)'
;MSYKDVISSKKGQVTAFFVIGIIIAALLFIGIYYRGFIMEKLGEKEIAKSNVQAEIASIKENIADCMNVLADDASNQLGMHGGYISLPENEIPINLANPMPNRITVLPGLETAYWFYDEGNNVQRLNIPTVMSMENEIAKYIDENMVKCTGDFSEFTGEISYKRPKTRVEIKEKSIIVSMK
;
A
#
# COMPACT_ATOMS: atom_id res chain seq x y z
N MET A 1 -7.48 -14.16 87.19
CA MET A 1 -7.76 -13.65 85.84
C MET A 1 -8.87 -14.52 85.27
N SER A 2 -9.91 -13.92 84.67
CA SER A 2 -10.70 -14.51 83.57
C SER A 2 -12.23 -14.44 83.73
N TYR A 3 -12.85 -13.99 82.63
CA TYR A 3 -14.22 -14.23 82.17
C TYR A 3 -15.40 -13.46 82.79
N LYS A 4 -15.32 -12.13 82.93
CA LYS A 4 -16.53 -11.30 83.16
C LYS A 4 -16.84 -10.18 82.15
N ASP A 5 -16.03 -9.98 81.12
CA ASP A 5 -16.18 -8.80 80.25
C ASP A 5 -16.45 -9.10 78.76
N VAL A 6 -17.41 -9.99 78.43
CA VAL A 6 -17.86 -10.19 77.04
C VAL A 6 -19.39 -10.17 76.91
N ILE A 7 -20.05 -9.19 77.55
CA ILE A 7 -21.43 -8.82 77.19
C ILE A 7 -21.48 -7.31 76.97
N SER A 8 -20.80 -6.86 75.92
CA SER A 8 -20.92 -5.49 75.42
C SER A 8 -22.19 -5.36 74.58
N SER A 9 -23.12 -4.54 75.07
CA SER A 9 -24.17 -3.81 74.34
C SER A 9 -24.69 -4.41 73.01
N LYS A 10 -25.75 -5.23 73.07
CA LYS A 10 -26.50 -5.70 71.89
C LYS A 10 -27.10 -4.60 70.99
N LYS A 11 -27.02 -3.32 71.40
CA LYS A 11 -27.46 -2.15 70.62
C LYS A 11 -26.34 -1.51 69.76
N GLY A 12 -25.06 -1.78 70.04
CA GLY A 12 -23.93 -1.22 69.28
C GLY A 12 -23.54 -2.02 68.03
N GLN A 13 -23.84 -3.31 67.99
CA GLN A 13 -23.57 -4.17 66.82
C GLN A 13 -24.46 -3.81 65.62
N VAL A 14 -25.71 -3.42 65.87
CA VAL A 14 -26.66 -3.06 64.80
C VAL A 14 -26.20 -1.80 64.05
N THR A 15 -25.66 -0.81 64.77
CA THR A 15 -25.08 0.41 64.18
C THR A 15 -23.85 0.10 63.33
N ALA A 16 -23.01 -0.86 63.74
CA ALA A 16 -21.84 -1.27 62.96
C ALA A 16 -22.23 -1.88 61.59
N PHE A 17 -23.26 -2.73 61.56
CA PHE A 17 -23.77 -3.28 60.29
C PHE A 17 -24.37 -2.20 59.38
N PHE A 18 -25.04 -1.20 59.95
CA PHE A 18 -25.63 -0.10 59.18
C PHE A 18 -24.56 0.77 58.51
N VAL A 19 -23.49 1.10 59.23
CA VAL A 19 -22.35 1.88 58.70
C VAL A 19 -21.63 1.12 57.59
N ILE A 20 -21.41 -0.19 57.75
CA ILE A 20 -20.79 -1.03 56.73
C ILE A 20 -21.65 -1.11 55.46
N GLY A 21 -22.98 -1.23 55.61
CA GLY A 21 -23.90 -1.25 54.47
C GLY A 21 -23.85 0.05 53.65
N ILE A 22 -23.77 1.20 54.31
CA ILE A 22 -23.64 2.51 53.65
C ILE A 22 -22.30 2.62 52.90
N ILE A 23 -21.21 2.14 53.49
CA ILE A 23 -19.89 2.16 52.84
C ILE A 23 -19.90 1.31 51.57
N ILE A 24 -20.46 0.10 51.63
CA ILE A 24 -20.56 -0.79 50.46
C ILE A 24 -21.46 -0.17 49.38
N ALA A 25 -22.59 0.41 49.77
CA ALA A 25 -23.48 1.11 48.83
C ALA A 25 -22.78 2.29 48.16
N ALA A 26 -22.04 3.10 48.92
CA ALA A 26 -21.27 4.23 48.39
C ALA A 26 -20.20 3.76 47.39
N LEU A 27 -19.47 2.67 47.69
CA LEU A 27 -18.48 2.10 46.79
C LEU A 27 -19.10 1.57 45.49
N LEU A 28 -20.28 0.94 45.56
CA LEU A 28 -21.01 0.48 44.37
C LEU A 28 -21.49 1.65 43.50
N PHE A 29 -22.05 2.69 44.12
CA PHE A 29 -22.48 3.89 43.39
C PHE A 29 -21.31 4.60 42.70
N ILE A 30 -20.19 4.75 43.41
CA ILE A 30 -18.94 5.30 42.86
C ILE A 30 -18.47 4.43 41.69
N GLY A 31 -18.41 3.10 41.86
CA GLY A 31 -17.97 2.18 40.81
C GLY A 31 -18.82 2.24 39.54
N ILE A 32 -20.15 2.34 39.66
CA ILE A 32 -21.06 2.47 38.51
C ILE A 32 -20.90 3.84 37.83
N TYR A 33 -20.80 4.92 38.61
CA TYR A 33 -20.61 6.27 38.09
C TYR A 33 -19.30 6.42 37.30
N TYR A 34 -18.19 5.91 37.84
CA TYR A 34 -16.90 5.98 37.15
C TYR A 34 -16.80 5.01 35.95
N ARG A 35 -17.54 3.89 35.93
CA ARG A 35 -17.58 3.00 34.76
C ARG A 35 -18.14 3.69 33.51
N GLY A 36 -19.22 4.46 33.65
CA GLY A 36 -19.78 5.23 32.54
C GLY A 36 -18.79 6.25 31.98
N PHE A 37 -18.11 6.98 32.87
CA PHE A 37 -17.13 8.02 32.50
C PHE A 37 -15.86 7.46 31.84
N ILE A 38 -15.40 6.27 32.25
CA ILE A 38 -14.21 5.61 31.71
C ILE A 38 -14.49 4.99 30.33
N MET A 39 -15.65 4.34 30.16
CA MET A 39 -16.02 3.71 28.89
C MET A 39 -16.23 4.73 27.76
N GLU A 40 -16.84 5.88 28.06
CA GLU A 40 -17.09 6.93 27.06
C GLU A 40 -15.78 7.56 26.56
N LYS A 41 -14.77 7.75 27.43
CA LYS A 41 -13.50 8.40 27.04
C LYS A 41 -12.45 7.47 26.44
N LEU A 42 -12.49 6.17 26.76
CA LEU A 42 -11.53 5.19 26.24
C LEU A 42 -12.09 4.40 25.04
N GLY A 43 -13.38 4.10 25.03
CA GLY A 43 -14.02 3.29 23.97
C GLY A 43 -13.97 3.95 22.59
N GLU A 44 -14.34 5.23 22.48
CA GLU A 44 -14.31 5.93 21.18
C GLU A 44 -12.89 6.11 20.63
N LYS A 45 -11.91 6.38 21.50
CA LYS A 45 -10.52 6.61 21.06
C LYS A 45 -9.83 5.33 20.61
N GLU A 46 -10.09 4.19 21.25
CA GLU A 46 -9.49 2.92 20.83
C GLU A 46 -10.17 2.35 19.59
N ILE A 47 -11.50 2.47 19.47
CA ILE A 47 -12.24 2.00 18.28
C ILE A 47 -11.89 2.86 17.05
N ALA A 48 -11.82 4.19 17.20
CA ALA A 48 -11.41 5.07 16.10
C ALA A 48 -9.95 4.83 15.67
N LYS A 49 -9.04 4.58 16.63
CA LYS A 49 -7.64 4.29 16.34
C LYS A 49 -7.47 2.92 15.66
N SER A 50 -8.27 1.93 16.04
CA SER A 50 -8.28 0.60 15.41
C SER A 50 -8.78 0.66 13.97
N ASN A 51 -9.86 1.40 13.70
CA ASN A 51 -10.42 1.52 12.35
C ASN A 51 -9.47 2.24 11.38
N VAL A 52 -8.85 3.34 11.83
CA VAL A 52 -7.85 4.06 11.01
C VAL A 52 -6.64 3.18 10.70
N GLN A 53 -6.22 2.33 11.64
CA GLN A 53 -5.09 1.43 11.43
C GLN A 53 -5.40 0.33 10.41
N ALA A 54 -6.64 -0.19 10.42
CA ALA A 54 -7.11 -1.16 9.42
C ALA A 54 -7.20 -0.56 8.01
N GLU A 55 -7.69 0.68 7.88
CA GLU A 55 -7.76 1.39 6.58
C GLU A 55 -6.36 1.64 6.00
N ILE A 56 -5.40 2.10 6.82
CA ILE A 56 -4.01 2.31 6.37
C ILE A 56 -3.37 0.99 5.91
N ALA A 57 -3.68 -0.12 6.58
CA ALA A 57 -3.18 -1.43 6.17
C ALA A 57 -3.74 -1.82 4.79
N SER A 58 -5.04 -1.65 4.58
CA SER A 58 -5.70 -1.93 3.30
C SER A 58 -5.17 -1.05 2.15
N ILE A 59 -4.92 0.24 2.41
CA ILE A 59 -4.29 1.14 1.42
C ILE A 59 -2.90 0.64 1.03
N LYS A 60 -2.09 0.22 2.01
CA LYS A 60 -0.74 -0.31 1.74
C LYS A 60 -0.77 -1.60 0.92
N GLU A 61 -1.71 -2.49 1.22
CA GLU A 61 -1.92 -3.73 0.48
C GLU A 61 -2.33 -3.45 -0.96
N ASN A 62 -3.31 -2.56 -1.18
CA ASN A 62 -3.72 -2.11 -2.51
C ASN A 62 -2.53 -1.53 -3.31
N ILE A 63 -1.73 -0.65 -2.70
CA ILE A 63 -0.53 -0.11 -3.35
C ILE A 63 0.47 -1.23 -3.71
N ALA A 64 0.70 -2.18 -2.81
CA ALA A 64 1.63 -3.29 -3.04
C ALA A 64 1.15 -4.22 -4.17
N ASP A 65 -0.14 -4.51 -4.21
CA ASP A 65 -0.77 -5.31 -5.28
C ASP A 65 -0.65 -4.59 -6.62
N CYS A 66 -0.95 -3.30 -6.64
CA CYS A 66 -0.78 -2.46 -7.83
C CYS A 66 0.66 -2.42 -8.33
N MET A 67 1.63 -2.28 -7.42
CA MET A 67 3.04 -2.35 -7.78
C MET A 67 3.39 -3.69 -8.44
N ASN A 68 2.89 -4.81 -7.91
CA ASN A 68 3.17 -6.12 -8.47
C ASN A 68 2.57 -6.28 -9.88
N VAL A 69 1.32 -5.87 -10.07
CA VAL A 69 0.64 -5.92 -11.37
C VAL A 69 1.34 -5.03 -12.40
N LEU A 70 1.67 -3.79 -12.03
CA LEU A 70 2.34 -2.85 -12.94
C LEU A 70 3.77 -3.28 -13.25
N ALA A 71 4.50 -3.86 -12.29
CA ALA A 71 5.83 -4.38 -12.52
C ALA A 71 5.82 -5.59 -13.46
N ASP A 72 4.86 -6.50 -13.31
CA ASP A 72 4.71 -7.65 -14.19
C ASP A 72 4.34 -7.21 -15.62
N ASP A 73 3.36 -6.32 -15.76
CA ASP A 73 2.95 -5.75 -17.05
C ASP A 73 4.11 -5.00 -17.74
N ALA A 74 4.81 -4.12 -17.02
CA ALA A 74 5.97 -3.42 -17.54
C ALA A 74 7.08 -4.37 -18.01
N SER A 75 7.35 -5.42 -17.23
CA SER A 75 8.38 -6.42 -17.56
C SER A 75 7.99 -7.25 -18.78
N ASN A 76 6.72 -7.63 -18.87
CA ASN A 76 6.18 -8.34 -20.03
C ASN A 76 6.24 -7.46 -21.28
N GLN A 77 5.82 -6.20 -21.20
CA GLN A 77 5.93 -5.25 -22.31
C GLN A 77 7.38 -5.07 -22.75
N LEU A 78 8.29 -4.81 -21.79
CA LEU A 78 9.72 -4.68 -22.06
C LEU A 78 10.26 -5.92 -22.78
N GLY A 79 9.91 -7.13 -22.34
CA GLY A 79 10.31 -8.37 -22.98
C GLY A 79 9.75 -8.54 -24.40
N MET A 80 8.44 -8.32 -24.57
CA MET A 80 7.76 -8.47 -25.86
C MET A 80 8.23 -7.46 -26.91
N HIS A 81 8.59 -6.25 -26.49
CA HIS A 81 9.00 -5.16 -27.37
C HIS A 81 10.51 -5.10 -27.62
N GLY A 82 11.29 -6.08 -27.12
CA GLY A 82 12.72 -6.16 -27.39
C GLY A 82 13.57 -5.23 -26.51
N GLY A 83 13.19 -5.04 -25.25
CA GLY A 83 13.92 -4.21 -24.29
C GLY A 83 13.46 -2.75 -24.22
N TYR A 84 12.30 -2.43 -24.79
CA TYR A 84 11.70 -1.09 -24.78
C TYR A 84 10.27 -1.17 -24.27
N ILE A 85 9.84 -0.27 -23.40
CA ILE A 85 8.40 -0.09 -23.14
C ILE A 85 7.84 0.87 -24.17
N SER A 86 8.54 1.99 -24.38
CA SER A 86 8.22 2.94 -25.45
C SER A 86 9.07 2.62 -26.67
N LEU A 87 8.45 2.04 -27.70
CA LEU A 87 9.15 1.69 -28.94
C LEU A 87 9.78 2.92 -29.60
N PRO A 88 11.01 2.80 -30.15
CA PRO A 88 11.63 3.87 -30.91
C PRO A 88 10.83 4.16 -32.18
N GLU A 89 10.76 5.44 -32.56
CA GLU A 89 10.11 5.83 -33.81
C GLU A 89 10.88 5.30 -35.03
N ASN A 90 10.16 5.04 -36.13
CA ASN A 90 10.81 4.70 -37.39
C ASN A 90 11.42 5.97 -37.97
N GLU A 91 12.75 6.05 -38.05
CA GLU A 91 13.42 7.17 -38.75
C GLU A 91 13.08 7.18 -40.25
N ILE A 92 12.75 6.01 -40.80
CA ILE A 92 12.46 5.81 -42.22
C ILE A 92 11.07 5.18 -42.37
N PRO A 93 10.18 5.73 -43.22
CA PRO A 93 8.86 5.18 -43.44
C PRO A 93 8.93 3.78 -44.07
N ILE A 94 8.08 2.89 -43.59
CA ILE A 94 7.92 1.52 -44.11
C ILE A 94 7.47 1.60 -45.58
N ASN A 95 8.23 0.99 -46.48
CA ASN A 95 7.92 0.93 -47.91
C ASN A 95 8.51 -0.33 -48.57
N LEU A 96 8.25 -0.57 -49.86
CA LEU A 96 8.75 -1.77 -50.57
C LEU A 96 10.29 -1.89 -50.57
N ALA A 97 11.02 -0.77 -50.53
CA ALA A 97 12.48 -0.76 -50.47
C ALA A 97 13.02 -0.87 -49.03
N ASN A 98 12.20 -0.56 -48.03
CA ASN A 98 12.52 -0.73 -46.61
C ASN A 98 11.33 -1.36 -45.84
N PRO A 99 11.11 -2.68 -46.00
CA PRO A 99 9.96 -3.34 -45.40
C PRO A 99 10.07 -3.50 -43.88
N MET A 100 11.27 -3.35 -43.29
CA MET A 100 11.54 -3.59 -41.87
C MET A 100 12.61 -2.60 -41.33
N PRO A 101 12.24 -1.34 -41.05
CA PRO A 101 13.20 -0.29 -40.68
C PRO A 101 13.86 -0.59 -39.34
N ASN A 102 13.14 -0.52 -38.21
CA ASN A 102 13.73 -0.78 -36.88
C ASN A 102 12.77 -1.52 -35.92
N ARG A 103 11.61 -1.97 -36.40
CA ARG A 103 10.65 -2.80 -35.66
C ARG A 103 9.87 -3.70 -36.60
N ILE A 104 9.31 -4.77 -36.05
CA ILE A 104 8.41 -5.70 -36.73
C ILE A 104 7.07 -5.74 -36.01
N THR A 105 5.99 -5.70 -36.77
CA THR A 105 4.65 -6.03 -36.28
C THR A 105 4.45 -7.53 -36.39
N VAL A 106 4.47 -8.25 -35.26
CA VAL A 106 4.24 -9.70 -35.23
C VAL A 106 2.74 -9.99 -35.38
N LEU A 107 1.92 -9.21 -34.67
CA LEU A 107 0.46 -9.21 -34.72
C LEU A 107 -0.04 -7.77 -34.61
N PRO A 108 -1.27 -7.44 -35.06
CA PRO A 108 -1.83 -6.11 -34.85
C PRO A 108 -1.81 -5.73 -33.36
N GLY A 109 -1.08 -4.66 -33.01
CA GLY A 109 -0.88 -4.21 -31.63
C GLY A 109 0.29 -4.86 -30.87
N LEU A 110 1.02 -5.78 -31.50
CA LEU A 110 2.24 -6.39 -30.96
C LEU A 110 3.42 -6.08 -31.88
N GLU A 111 4.19 -5.08 -31.49
CA GLU A 111 5.38 -4.62 -32.20
C GLU A 111 6.65 -4.90 -31.39
N THR A 112 7.72 -5.33 -32.05
CA THR A 112 9.00 -5.63 -31.40
C THR A 112 10.11 -4.85 -32.08
N ALA A 113 10.90 -4.11 -31.32
CA ALA A 113 12.04 -3.35 -31.83
C ALA A 113 13.24 -4.25 -32.11
N TYR A 114 14.01 -3.88 -33.14
CA TYR A 114 15.28 -4.50 -33.45
C TYR A 114 16.44 -3.70 -32.88
N TRP A 115 17.40 -4.41 -32.29
CA TRP A 115 18.65 -3.78 -31.86
C TRP A 115 19.60 -3.50 -33.01
N PHE A 116 19.52 -4.27 -34.09
CA PHE A 116 20.39 -4.14 -35.25
C PHE A 116 19.55 -4.11 -36.53
N TYR A 117 19.72 -3.07 -37.32
CA TYR A 117 18.96 -2.86 -38.55
C TYR A 117 19.71 -1.98 -39.56
N ASP A 118 19.23 -1.95 -40.80
CA ASP A 118 19.78 -1.14 -41.90
C ASP A 118 18.86 0.07 -42.15
N GLU A 119 19.41 1.27 -42.12
CA GLU A 119 18.72 2.52 -42.45
C GLU A 119 18.71 2.81 -43.96
N GLY A 120 19.01 1.81 -44.79
CA GLY A 120 19.18 1.98 -46.23
C GLY A 120 20.57 2.52 -46.58
N ASN A 121 20.91 2.43 -47.86
CA ASN A 121 22.25 2.75 -48.38
C ASN A 121 23.39 1.97 -47.70
N ASN A 122 23.10 0.79 -47.13
CA ASN A 122 24.01 -0.04 -46.35
C ASN A 122 24.49 0.62 -45.05
N VAL A 123 23.70 1.53 -44.47
CA VAL A 123 24.00 2.18 -43.19
C VAL A 123 23.45 1.30 -42.07
N GLN A 124 24.35 0.62 -41.36
CA GLN A 124 23.98 -0.24 -40.25
C GLN A 124 23.87 0.57 -38.95
N ARG A 125 22.83 0.28 -38.18
CA ARG A 125 22.61 0.87 -36.85
C ARG A 125 22.54 -0.18 -35.77
N LEU A 126 22.98 0.26 -34.60
CA LEU A 126 22.90 -0.49 -33.36
C LEU A 126 22.19 0.37 -32.32
N ASN A 127 21.02 -0.07 -31.89
CA ASN A 127 20.21 0.56 -30.87
C ASN A 127 19.87 -0.49 -29.80
N ILE A 128 20.84 -0.79 -28.94
CA ILE A 128 20.64 -1.70 -27.80
C ILE A 128 20.29 -0.85 -26.58
N PRO A 129 19.14 -1.07 -25.91
CA PRO A 129 18.80 -0.36 -24.70
C PRO A 129 19.76 -0.75 -23.58
N THR A 130 20.22 0.25 -22.82
CA THR A 130 21.02 -0.03 -21.62
C THR A 130 20.13 -0.52 -20.50
N VAL A 131 20.66 -1.32 -19.57
CA VAL A 131 19.93 -1.77 -18.36
C VAL A 131 19.34 -0.58 -17.60
N MET A 132 20.12 0.49 -17.48
CA MET A 132 19.67 1.73 -16.84
C MET A 132 18.49 2.39 -17.58
N SER A 133 18.47 2.37 -18.92
CA SER A 133 17.33 2.86 -19.69
C SER A 133 16.08 2.01 -19.44
N MET A 134 16.23 0.69 -19.46
CA MET A 134 15.13 -0.24 -19.19
C MET A 134 14.56 -0.05 -17.78
N GLU A 135 15.43 0.09 -16.77
CA GLU A 135 15.03 0.39 -15.38
C GLU A 135 14.25 1.71 -15.29
N ASN A 136 14.72 2.75 -15.97
CA ASN A 136 14.04 4.06 -15.99
C ASN A 136 12.68 4.00 -16.70
N GLU A 137 12.57 3.23 -17.79
CA GLU A 137 11.31 3.03 -18.50
C GLU A 137 10.30 2.27 -17.64
N ILE A 138 10.71 1.19 -16.95
CA ILE A 138 9.83 0.48 -15.99
C ILE A 138 9.39 1.44 -14.87
N ALA A 139 10.33 2.19 -14.29
CA ALA A 139 10.02 3.13 -13.21
C ALA A 139 8.99 4.19 -13.66
N LYS A 140 9.20 4.76 -14.85
CA LYS A 140 8.29 5.72 -15.46
C LYS A 140 6.90 5.11 -15.71
N TYR A 141 6.85 3.90 -16.26
CA TYR A 141 5.61 3.18 -16.51
C TYR A 141 4.79 2.99 -15.23
N ILE A 142 5.45 2.55 -14.15
CA ILE A 142 4.81 2.37 -12.85
C ILE A 142 4.31 3.72 -12.32
N ASP A 143 5.13 4.76 -12.35
CA ASP A 143 4.76 6.09 -11.82
C ASP A 143 3.58 6.72 -12.57
N GLU A 144 3.49 6.52 -13.89
CA GLU A 144 2.42 7.05 -14.74
C GLU A 144 1.10 6.27 -14.58
N ASN A 145 1.16 4.98 -14.26
CA ASN A 145 -0.02 4.11 -14.16
C ASN A 145 -0.50 3.87 -12.71
N MET A 146 0.29 4.23 -11.69
CA MET A 146 -0.02 3.95 -10.29
C MET A 146 -1.40 4.49 -9.86
N VAL A 147 -1.69 5.76 -10.16
CA VAL A 147 -2.95 6.42 -9.78
C VAL A 147 -4.16 5.72 -10.38
N LYS A 148 -4.04 5.30 -11.65
CA LYS A 148 -5.09 4.55 -12.34
C LYS A 148 -5.26 3.16 -11.74
N CYS A 149 -4.15 2.50 -11.39
CA CYS A 149 -4.18 1.17 -10.79
C CYS A 149 -4.88 1.19 -9.43
N THR A 150 -4.55 2.13 -8.55
CA THR A 150 -5.14 2.24 -7.22
C THR A 150 -6.57 2.78 -7.22
N GLY A 151 -7.15 3.05 -8.41
CA GLY A 151 -8.49 3.61 -8.56
C GLY A 151 -8.63 5.00 -7.92
N ASP A 152 -7.55 5.78 -7.89
CA ASP A 152 -7.45 7.07 -7.18
C ASP A 152 -7.88 6.98 -5.70
N PHE A 153 -7.74 5.79 -5.09
CA PHE A 153 -8.20 5.48 -3.74
C PHE A 153 -9.69 5.78 -3.49
N SER A 154 -10.52 5.82 -4.54
CA SER A 154 -11.94 6.15 -4.45
C SER A 154 -12.78 5.18 -3.61
N GLU A 155 -12.25 3.97 -3.36
CA GLU A 155 -12.89 2.94 -2.53
C GLU A 155 -12.73 3.18 -1.02
N PHE A 156 -11.85 4.10 -0.61
CA PHE A 156 -11.53 4.36 0.79
C PHE A 156 -12.31 5.56 1.33
N THR A 157 -12.74 5.48 2.59
CA THR A 157 -13.48 6.54 3.26
C THR A 157 -12.53 7.60 3.83
N GLY A 158 -12.54 8.80 3.24
CA GLY A 158 -11.79 9.96 3.76
C GLY A 158 -11.12 10.77 2.65
N GLU A 159 -10.63 11.96 3.00
CA GLU A 159 -9.81 12.76 2.09
C GLU A 159 -8.37 12.22 2.11
N ILE A 160 -8.00 11.49 1.06
CA ILE A 160 -6.64 10.98 0.89
C ILE A 160 -5.86 11.98 0.03
N SER A 161 -4.81 12.56 0.62
CA SER A 161 -3.87 13.40 -0.11
C SER A 161 -2.55 12.64 -0.30
N TYR A 162 -2.11 12.50 -1.55
CA TYR A 162 -0.89 11.82 -1.89
C TYR A 162 -0.06 12.62 -2.91
N LYS A 163 1.24 12.33 -2.94
CA LYS A 163 2.16 12.90 -3.93
C LYS A 163 2.35 11.91 -5.07
N ARG A 164 2.77 12.40 -6.24
CA ARG A 164 3.16 11.51 -7.33
C ARG A 164 4.26 10.55 -6.84
N PRO A 165 4.11 9.24 -7.09
CA PRO A 165 5.10 8.26 -6.69
C PRO A 165 6.43 8.54 -7.41
N LYS A 166 7.52 8.14 -6.77
CA LYS A 166 8.84 8.08 -7.39
C LYS A 166 9.37 6.67 -7.24
N THR A 167 9.33 5.93 -8.32
CA THR A 167 9.77 4.53 -8.34
C THR A 167 11.24 4.44 -8.72
N ARG A 168 11.93 3.47 -8.12
CA ARG A 168 13.26 3.02 -8.49
C ARG A 168 13.20 1.54 -8.83
N VAL A 169 13.79 1.18 -9.96
CA VAL A 169 13.86 -0.20 -10.44
C VAL A 169 15.31 -0.61 -10.54
N GLU A 170 15.61 -1.85 -10.18
CA GLU A 170 16.91 -2.48 -10.35
C GLU A 170 16.72 -3.85 -10.99
N ILE A 171 17.26 -4.03 -12.20
CA ILE A 171 17.21 -5.29 -12.93
C ILE A 171 18.44 -6.11 -12.56
N LYS A 172 18.21 -7.27 -11.94
CA LYS A 172 19.23 -8.29 -11.68
C LYS A 172 19.04 -9.46 -12.63
N GLU A 173 20.01 -10.35 -12.66
CA GLU A 173 20.05 -11.50 -13.56
C GLU A 173 18.77 -12.38 -13.51
N LYS A 174 18.13 -12.51 -12.35
CA LYS A 174 16.95 -13.38 -12.14
C LYS A 174 15.78 -12.71 -11.46
N SER A 175 15.85 -11.40 -11.23
CA SER A 175 14.84 -10.68 -10.47
C SER A 175 14.84 -9.21 -10.80
N ILE A 176 13.67 -8.60 -10.82
CA ILE A 176 13.50 -7.15 -10.89
C ILE A 176 13.09 -6.68 -9.50
N ILE A 177 13.85 -5.76 -8.94
CA ILE A 177 13.56 -5.16 -7.63
C ILE A 177 12.94 -3.80 -7.88
N VAL A 178 11.72 -3.63 -7.39
CA VAL A 178 10.99 -2.36 -7.46
C VAL A 178 10.92 -1.76 -6.06
N SER A 179 11.22 -0.47 -5.94
CA SER A 179 11.19 0.25 -4.67
C SER A 179 10.63 1.64 -4.88
N MET A 180 9.65 2.03 -4.07
CA MET A 180 9.01 3.34 -4.13
C MET A 180 9.49 4.23 -2.99
N LYS A 181 9.67 5.52 -3.28
CA LYS A 181 10.10 6.55 -2.32
C LYS A 181 9.02 7.58 -2.05
#